data_AF-A0A821SFL9-F1
#
_entry.id   AF-A0A821SFL9-F1
#
_cell.length_a   1.000
_cell.length_b   1.000
_cell.length_c   1.000
_cell.angle_alpha   90.00
_cell.angle_beta   90.00
_cell.angle_gamma   90.00
#
_symmetry.space_group_name_H-M   'P 1'
#
loop_
_entity.id
_entity.type
_entity.pdbx_description
1 polymer ?
#
loop_
_entity_poly.entity_id
_entity_poly.type
_entity_poly.pdbx_seq_one_letter_code
_entity_poly.pdbx_strand_id
1 'polypeptide(L)'
;MIWNKNIFKEEDIKCSVRRKLNNPENFTEPLVFEPITVESLQQDKGFLKTSKKQQKDLEAMRKRHAKEKMLLQKQQCAAIEKMIKGKNKEQLTNDTTFRTLVTDQSNTWSELVSRHRREECAAARTRLDDQRELLKKMMEQTQLAQMKQLEAKHERELKEMNTRQAKISVETSKEVANDKTLKTKQEKDRRLREKKQNNIKKFMDEKKTQTIKQNREKEKLKVTHDKQVEELGKDIDNLIEMYKMEESEFDMASKAEFLA
;
A
#
# COMPACT_ATOMS: atom_id res chain seq x y z
N MET A 1 -24.59 -41.78 60.52
CA MET A 1 -24.83 -41.58 59.07
C MET A 1 -24.61 -40.12 58.71
N ILE A 2 -23.35 -39.69 58.59
CA ILE A 2 -23.02 -38.33 58.16
C ILE A 2 -22.11 -38.47 56.94
N TRP A 3 -22.72 -38.54 55.77
CA TRP A 3 -22.03 -38.47 54.49
C TRP A 3 -22.65 -37.34 53.66
N ASN A 4 -21.78 -36.44 53.18
CA ASN A 4 -21.91 -35.65 51.97
C ASN A 4 -23.08 -34.68 51.79
N LYS A 5 -23.11 -33.60 52.58
CA LYS A 5 -23.76 -32.35 52.16
C LYS A 5 -22.80 -31.30 51.56
N ASN A 6 -21.49 -31.44 51.77
CA ASN A 6 -20.49 -30.49 51.24
C ASN A 6 -19.98 -30.83 49.84
N ILE A 7 -19.92 -32.12 49.47
CA ILE A 7 -19.45 -32.53 48.13
C ILE A 7 -20.40 -32.07 47.01
N PHE A 8 -21.72 -32.13 47.24
CA PHE A 8 -22.71 -31.74 46.23
C PHE A 8 -22.66 -30.24 45.89
N LYS A 9 -22.36 -29.37 46.88
CA LYS A 9 -22.21 -27.93 46.65
C LYS A 9 -20.92 -27.57 45.91
N GLU A 10 -19.82 -28.27 46.17
CA GLU A 10 -18.56 -28.03 45.45
C GLU A 10 -18.62 -28.52 44.00
N GLU A 11 -19.30 -29.63 43.73
CA GLU A 11 -19.52 -30.13 42.37
C GLU A 11 -20.46 -29.23 41.56
N ASP A 12 -21.53 -28.69 42.16
CA ASP A 12 -22.43 -27.74 41.50
C ASP A 12 -21.73 -26.39 41.20
N ILE A 13 -20.86 -25.92 42.08
CA ILE A 13 -20.02 -24.73 41.83
C ILE A 13 -18.99 -25.01 40.74
N LYS A 14 -18.31 -26.17 40.77
CA LYS A 14 -17.37 -26.58 39.72
C LYS A 14 -18.08 -26.78 38.37
N CYS A 15 -19.32 -27.28 38.35
CA CYS A 15 -20.12 -27.48 37.14
C CYS A 15 -20.68 -26.16 36.58
N SER A 16 -20.99 -25.18 37.44
CA SER A 16 -21.36 -23.80 37.05
C SER A 16 -20.16 -23.01 36.52
N VAL A 17 -18.98 -23.14 37.16
CA VAL A 17 -17.72 -22.53 36.71
C VAL A 17 -17.22 -23.21 35.42
N ARG A 18 -17.35 -24.53 35.28
CA ARG A 18 -17.01 -25.26 34.06
C ARG A 18 -17.99 -25.00 32.92
N ARG A 19 -19.28 -24.75 33.18
CA ARG A 19 -20.25 -24.25 32.17
C ARG A 19 -19.94 -22.81 31.73
N LYS A 20 -19.43 -21.95 32.62
CA LYS A 20 -18.96 -20.60 32.25
C LYS A 20 -17.65 -20.62 31.44
N LEU A 21 -16.83 -21.65 31.58
CA LEU A 21 -15.57 -21.83 30.83
C LEU A 21 -15.74 -22.55 29.47
N ASN A 22 -16.87 -23.23 29.24
CA ASN A 22 -17.19 -23.91 27.98
C ASN A 22 -18.25 -23.16 27.15
N ASN A 23 -18.26 -21.82 27.20
CA ASN A 23 -18.95 -21.04 26.19
C ASN A 23 -17.95 -20.72 25.07
N PRO A 24 -18.03 -21.33 23.88
CA PRO A 24 -17.27 -20.92 22.72
C PRO A 24 -17.89 -19.64 22.14
N GLU A 25 -18.15 -18.62 22.97
CA GLU A 25 -18.55 -17.31 22.46
C GLU A 25 -17.30 -16.55 22.06
N ASN A 26 -17.00 -16.65 20.76
CA ASN A 26 -16.25 -15.69 19.97
C ASN A 26 -14.81 -15.46 20.43
N PHE A 27 -13.93 -16.45 20.22
CA PHE A 27 -12.56 -16.10 19.84
C PHE A 27 -12.60 -15.57 18.40
N THR A 28 -13.14 -14.36 18.22
CA THR A 28 -12.90 -13.60 16.99
C THR A 28 -11.42 -13.29 16.99
N GLU A 29 -10.67 -14.03 16.16
CA GLU A 29 -9.26 -13.76 15.95
C GLU A 29 -9.06 -12.25 15.74
N PRO A 30 -8.05 -11.64 16.39
CA PRO A 30 -7.74 -10.24 16.19
C PRO A 30 -7.56 -10.00 14.68
N LEU A 31 -8.28 -9.04 14.13
CA LEU A 31 -8.07 -8.60 12.76
C LEU A 31 -6.66 -8.02 12.66
N VAL A 32 -5.73 -8.79 12.09
CA VAL A 32 -4.35 -8.38 11.82
C VAL A 32 -4.25 -8.05 10.34
N PHE A 33 -3.76 -6.86 10.04
CA PHE A 33 -3.47 -6.44 8.68
C PHE A 33 -2.01 -6.72 8.37
N GLU A 34 -1.76 -7.29 7.19
CA GLU A 34 -0.40 -7.39 6.68
C GLU A 34 0.16 -5.98 6.40
N PRO A 35 1.46 -5.75 6.69
CA PRO A 35 2.10 -4.48 6.39
C PRO A 35 2.05 -4.16 4.89
N ILE A 36 1.75 -2.91 4.54
CA ILE A 36 1.80 -2.43 3.17
C ILE A 36 3.25 -2.02 2.88
N THR A 37 3.99 -2.85 2.15
CA THR A 37 5.38 -2.58 1.76
C THR A 37 5.51 -2.29 0.27
N VAL A 38 6.62 -1.65 -0.13
CA VAL A 38 6.91 -1.38 -1.55
C VAL A 38 6.88 -2.67 -2.37
N GLU A 39 7.48 -3.75 -1.86
CA GLU A 39 7.52 -5.05 -2.55
C GLU A 39 6.11 -5.59 -2.77
N SER A 40 5.24 -5.51 -1.76
CA SER A 40 3.85 -5.97 -1.87
C SER A 40 3.08 -5.21 -2.97
N LEU A 41 3.30 -3.90 -3.07
CA LEU A 41 2.66 -3.05 -4.08
C LEU A 41 3.24 -3.28 -5.48
N GLN A 42 4.54 -3.60 -5.59
CA GLN A 42 5.18 -3.91 -6.87
C GLN A 42 4.70 -5.25 -7.46
N GLN A 43 4.28 -6.20 -6.62
CA GLN A 43 3.73 -7.48 -7.07
C GLN A 43 2.26 -7.38 -7.48
N ASP A 44 1.57 -6.28 -7.15
CA ASP A 44 0.18 -6.09 -7.53
C ASP A 44 0.03 -5.98 -9.06
N LYS A 45 -1.04 -6.59 -9.57
CA LYS A 45 -1.30 -6.69 -11.02
C LYS A 45 -1.43 -5.32 -11.70
N GLY A 46 -1.95 -4.32 -10.98
CA GLY A 46 -2.07 -2.94 -11.45
C GLY A 46 -0.70 -2.32 -11.71
N PHE A 47 0.24 -2.49 -10.78
CA PHE A 47 1.61 -2.00 -10.93
C PHE A 47 2.35 -2.71 -12.07
N LEU A 48 2.30 -4.04 -12.10
CA LEU A 48 2.96 -4.84 -13.15
C LEU A 48 2.44 -4.51 -14.56
N LYS A 49 1.15 -4.21 -14.70
CA LYS A 49 0.56 -3.82 -15.99
C LYS A 49 1.10 -2.47 -16.46
N THR A 50 1.19 -1.49 -15.56
CA THR A 50 1.74 -0.16 -15.88
C THR A 50 3.23 -0.24 -16.19
N SER A 51 4.00 -0.99 -15.39
CA SER A 51 5.44 -1.21 -15.61
C SER A 51 5.71 -1.85 -16.98
N LYS A 52 4.95 -2.88 -17.37
CA LYS A 52 5.04 -3.49 -18.71
C LYS A 52 4.73 -2.51 -19.84
N LYS A 53 3.80 -1.57 -19.64
CA LYS A 53 3.50 -0.53 -20.63
C LYS A 53 4.68 0.45 -20.76
N GLN A 54 5.18 0.96 -19.64
CA GLN A 54 6.33 1.88 -19.61
C GLN A 54 7.57 1.26 -20.26
N GLN A 55 7.80 -0.05 -20.07
CA GLN A 55 8.88 -0.78 -20.71
C GLN A 55 8.73 -0.83 -22.24
N LYS A 56 7.53 -1.09 -22.76
CA LYS A 56 7.26 -1.08 -24.21
C LYS A 56 7.45 0.30 -24.83
N ASP A 57 7.01 1.35 -24.13
CA ASP A 57 7.16 2.73 -24.60
C ASP A 57 8.64 3.12 -24.70
N LEU A 58 9.47 2.68 -23.75
CA LEU A 58 10.92 2.87 -23.77
C LEU A 58 11.61 2.09 -24.91
N GLU A 59 11.22 0.84 -25.15
CA GLU A 59 11.75 0.04 -26.26
C GLU A 59 11.40 0.66 -27.63
N ALA A 60 10.18 1.19 -27.77
CA ALA A 60 9.75 1.87 -28.98
C ALA A 60 10.59 3.14 -29.24
N MET A 61 10.87 3.92 -28.19
CA MET A 61 11.74 5.09 -28.26
C MET A 61 13.16 4.72 -28.68
N ARG A 62 13.79 3.73 -28.02
CA ARG A 62 15.14 3.25 -28.36
C ARG A 62 15.23 2.78 -29.81
N LYS A 63 14.20 2.09 -30.30
CA LYS A 63 14.12 1.66 -31.70
C LYS A 63 14.02 2.85 -32.66
N ARG A 64 13.30 3.92 -32.29
CA ARG A 64 13.25 5.16 -33.07
C ARG A 64 14.62 5.82 -33.12
N HIS A 65 15.29 5.97 -31.97
CA HIS A 65 16.63 6.56 -31.88
C HIS A 65 17.66 5.78 -32.70
N ALA A 66 17.66 4.45 -32.63
CA ALA A 66 18.55 3.61 -33.42
C ALA A 66 18.36 3.81 -34.94
N LYS A 67 17.10 3.92 -35.40
CA LYS A 67 16.81 4.20 -36.82
C LYS A 67 17.28 5.58 -37.25
N GLU A 68 17.09 6.60 -36.41
CA GLU A 68 17.56 7.96 -36.70
C GLU A 68 19.08 8.04 -36.78
N LYS A 69 19.80 7.41 -35.85
CA LYS A 69 21.28 7.30 -35.88
C LYS A 69 21.76 6.59 -37.16
N MET A 70 21.15 5.45 -37.49
CA MET A 70 21.50 4.69 -38.70
C MET A 70 21.26 5.49 -39.98
N LEU A 71 20.14 6.22 -40.07
CA LEU A 71 19.83 7.06 -41.22
C LEU A 71 20.83 8.21 -41.38
N LEU A 72 21.15 8.91 -40.28
CA LEU A 72 22.12 10.00 -40.29
C LEU A 72 23.51 9.50 -40.70
N GLN A 73 23.97 8.39 -40.11
CA GLN A 73 25.24 7.77 -40.46
C GLN A 73 25.31 7.43 -41.96
N LYS A 74 24.26 6.81 -42.52
CA LYS A 74 24.20 6.50 -43.95
C LYS A 74 24.29 7.75 -44.83
N GLN A 75 23.61 8.83 -44.44
CA GLN A 75 23.68 10.11 -45.17
C GLN A 75 25.07 10.73 -45.10
N GLN A 76 25.70 10.72 -43.92
CA GLN A 76 27.04 11.24 -43.69
C GLN A 76 28.11 10.48 -44.48
N CYS A 77 28.09 9.14 -44.42
CA CYS A 77 28.99 8.28 -45.21
C CYS A 77 28.86 8.56 -46.71
N ALA A 78 27.64 8.60 -47.25
CA ALA A 78 27.42 8.84 -48.68
C ALA A 78 27.90 10.25 -49.12
N ALA A 79 27.82 11.26 -48.25
CA ALA A 79 28.32 12.60 -48.54
C ALA A 79 29.86 12.65 -48.53
N ILE A 80 30.50 11.97 -47.56
CA ILE A 80 31.96 11.85 -47.50
C ILE A 80 32.49 11.09 -48.72
N GLU A 81 31.90 9.94 -49.08
CA GLU A 81 32.32 9.13 -50.24
C GLU A 81 32.31 9.95 -51.54
N LYS A 82 31.30 10.80 -51.74
CA LYS A 82 31.23 11.70 -52.90
C LYS A 82 32.35 12.74 -52.91
N MET A 83 32.73 13.26 -51.75
CA MET A 83 33.79 14.28 -51.63
C MET A 83 35.20 13.70 -51.77
N ILE A 84 35.42 12.46 -51.32
CA ILE A 84 36.71 11.77 -51.41
C ILE A 84 36.98 11.27 -52.84
N LYS A 85 35.93 10.97 -53.61
CA LYS A 85 36.06 10.38 -54.95
C LYS A 85 36.95 11.24 -55.87
N GLY A 86 38.10 10.67 -56.24
CA GLY A 86 39.06 11.32 -57.15
C GLY A 86 39.97 12.36 -56.50
N LYS A 87 39.94 12.52 -55.17
CA LYS A 87 40.87 13.39 -54.43
C LYS A 87 41.84 12.57 -53.58
N ASN A 88 43.09 13.01 -53.51
CA ASN A 88 44.08 12.43 -52.59
C ASN A 88 44.03 13.10 -51.21
N LYS A 89 44.77 12.55 -50.23
CA LYS A 89 44.74 13.03 -48.84
C LYS A 89 45.10 14.52 -48.71
N GLU A 90 46.15 14.98 -49.37
CA GLU A 90 46.61 16.37 -49.32
C GLU A 90 45.58 17.36 -49.89
N GLN A 91 44.95 16.98 -51.02
CA GLN A 91 43.86 17.76 -51.63
C GLN A 91 42.66 17.89 -50.69
N LEU A 92 42.31 16.82 -49.97
CA LEU A 92 41.20 16.83 -49.00
C LEU A 92 41.53 17.63 -47.74
N THR A 93 42.73 17.49 -47.18
CA THR A 93 43.13 18.23 -45.98
C THR A 93 43.21 19.73 -46.22
N ASN A 94 43.50 20.17 -47.45
CA ASN A 94 43.55 21.59 -47.82
C ASN A 94 42.20 22.15 -48.29
N ASP A 95 41.24 21.32 -48.68
CA ASP A 95 39.90 21.72 -49.10
C ASP A 95 39.05 22.21 -47.92
N THR A 96 38.80 23.52 -47.88
CA THR A 96 37.93 24.15 -46.87
C THR A 96 36.53 23.53 -46.86
N THR A 97 35.97 23.18 -48.02
CA THR A 97 34.64 22.59 -48.16
C THR A 97 34.57 21.23 -47.48
N PHE A 98 35.63 20.42 -47.61
CA PHE A 98 35.70 19.12 -46.95
C PHE A 98 35.80 19.28 -45.42
N ARG A 99 36.63 20.20 -44.94
CA ARG A 99 36.74 20.49 -43.49
C ARG A 99 35.40 20.97 -42.91
N THR A 100 34.74 21.92 -43.57
CA THR A 100 33.42 22.41 -43.16
C THR A 100 32.40 21.27 -43.13
N LEU A 101 32.36 20.42 -44.16
CA LEU A 101 31.45 19.26 -44.17
C LEU A 101 31.68 18.33 -42.97
N VAL A 102 32.94 17.99 -42.67
CA VAL A 102 33.26 17.11 -41.52
C VAL A 102 32.85 17.78 -40.20
N THR A 103 33.10 19.08 -40.03
CA THR A 103 32.65 19.82 -38.86
C THR A 103 31.13 19.84 -38.73
N ASP A 104 30.40 20.10 -39.82
CA ASP A 104 28.93 20.12 -39.83
C ASP A 104 28.34 18.74 -39.55
N GLN A 105 28.94 17.68 -40.09
CA GLN A 105 28.55 16.30 -39.79
C GLN A 105 28.80 15.95 -38.32
N SER A 106 29.93 16.39 -37.76
CA SER A 106 30.22 16.23 -36.33
C SER A 106 29.19 16.96 -35.46
N ASN A 107 28.85 18.21 -35.81
CA ASN A 107 27.87 19.01 -35.08
C ASN A 107 26.47 18.39 -35.13
N THR A 108 26.00 18.03 -36.33
CA THR A 108 24.68 17.38 -36.52
C THR A 108 24.56 16.06 -35.77
N TRP A 109 25.64 15.27 -35.70
CA TRP A 109 25.66 14.05 -34.89
C TRP A 109 25.59 14.36 -33.39
N SER A 110 26.40 15.29 -32.91
CA SER A 110 26.39 15.72 -31.50
C SER A 110 25.03 16.26 -31.07
N GLU A 111 24.36 17.04 -31.93
CA GLU A 111 23.00 17.53 -31.70
C GLU A 111 21.98 16.39 -31.63
N LEU A 112 22.07 15.40 -32.53
CA LEU A 112 21.21 14.22 -32.53
C LEU A 112 21.34 13.45 -31.22
N VAL A 113 22.58 13.12 -30.83
CA VAL A 113 22.86 12.39 -29.58
C VAL A 113 22.38 13.18 -28.37
N SER A 114 22.64 14.49 -28.33
CA SER A 114 22.19 15.37 -27.25
C SER A 114 20.67 15.45 -27.15
N ARG A 115 19.95 15.41 -28.28
CA ARG A 115 18.48 15.35 -28.28
C ARG A 115 17.97 13.99 -27.79
N HIS A 116 18.49 12.88 -28.32
CA HIS A 116 18.10 11.53 -27.88
C HIS A 116 18.28 11.37 -26.37
N ARG A 117 19.41 11.84 -25.87
CA ARG A 117 19.72 11.85 -24.44
C ARG A 117 18.71 12.64 -23.62
N ARG A 118 18.36 13.86 -24.03
CA ARG A 118 17.32 14.66 -23.37
C ARG A 118 15.96 13.95 -23.38
N GLU A 119 15.61 13.28 -24.47
CA GLU A 119 14.38 12.48 -24.56
C GLU A 119 14.40 11.27 -23.61
N GLU A 120 15.51 10.53 -23.53
CA GLU A 120 15.68 9.38 -22.63
C GLU A 120 15.59 9.80 -21.16
N CYS A 121 16.28 10.88 -20.80
CA CYS A 121 16.23 11.46 -19.46
C CYS A 121 14.80 11.91 -19.11
N ALA A 122 14.17 12.71 -19.97
CA ALA A 122 12.81 13.20 -19.71
C ALA A 122 11.82 12.04 -19.53
N ALA A 123 11.92 11.01 -20.37
CA ALA A 123 11.09 9.82 -20.25
C ALA A 123 11.37 9.00 -18.98
N ALA A 124 12.63 8.91 -18.54
CA ALA A 124 12.98 8.26 -17.29
C ALA A 124 12.39 9.02 -16.09
N ARG A 125 12.52 10.35 -16.06
CA ARG A 125 11.92 11.21 -15.02
C ARG A 125 10.41 11.05 -14.97
N THR A 126 9.72 11.17 -16.11
CA THR A 126 8.26 10.97 -16.19
C THR A 126 7.85 9.57 -15.72
N ARG A 127 8.59 8.52 -16.11
CA ARG A 127 8.30 7.15 -15.66
C ARG A 127 8.39 7.02 -14.14
N LEU A 128 9.39 7.63 -13.52
CA LEU A 128 9.57 7.58 -12.07
C LEU A 128 8.48 8.35 -11.33
N ASP A 129 8.12 9.54 -11.82
CA ASP A 129 7.00 10.32 -11.27
C ASP A 129 5.68 9.54 -11.37
N ASP A 130 5.41 8.93 -12.52
CA ASP A 130 4.23 8.08 -12.72
C ASP A 130 4.22 6.86 -11.78
N GLN A 131 5.37 6.21 -11.60
CA GLN A 131 5.51 5.07 -10.68
C GLN A 131 5.31 5.49 -9.22
N ARG A 132 5.86 6.64 -8.83
CA ARG A 132 5.66 7.24 -7.51
C ARG A 132 4.19 7.50 -7.23
N GLU A 133 3.51 8.19 -8.13
CA GLU A 133 2.09 8.52 -7.94
C GLU A 133 1.21 7.26 -7.96
N LEU A 134 1.58 6.26 -8.77
CA LEU A 134 0.90 4.96 -8.75
C LEU A 134 1.07 4.24 -7.41
N LEU A 135 2.30 4.14 -6.88
CA LEU A 135 2.57 3.48 -5.60
C LEU A 135 1.82 4.16 -4.44
N LYS A 136 1.85 5.50 -4.37
CA LYS A 136 1.07 6.27 -3.39
C LYS A 136 -0.41 5.95 -3.47
N LYS A 137 -0.98 6.01 -4.68
CA LYS A 137 -2.41 5.73 -4.90
C LYS A 137 -2.78 4.31 -4.48
N MET A 138 -1.93 3.32 -4.77
CA MET A 138 -2.17 1.93 -4.38
C MET A 138 -2.07 1.74 -2.86
N MET A 139 -1.13 2.43 -2.20
CA MET A 139 -1.05 2.46 -0.74
C MET A 139 -2.32 3.05 -0.12
N GLU A 140 -2.75 4.24 -0.56
CA GLU A 140 -3.98 4.89 -0.08
C GLU A 140 -5.22 4.01 -0.27
N GLN A 141 -5.34 3.34 -1.42
CA GLN A 141 -6.43 2.42 -1.70
C GLN A 141 -6.43 1.21 -0.76
N THR A 142 -5.24 0.68 -0.46
CA THR A 142 -5.08 -0.46 0.45
C THR A 142 -5.40 -0.04 1.88
N GLN A 143 -4.91 1.12 2.34
CA GLN A 143 -5.24 1.67 3.66
C GLN A 143 -6.74 1.92 3.82
N LEU A 144 -7.39 2.49 2.80
CA LEU A 144 -8.84 2.69 2.78
C LEU A 144 -9.60 1.35 2.87
N ALA A 145 -9.13 0.31 2.18
CA ALA A 145 -9.72 -1.03 2.27
C ALA A 145 -9.58 -1.62 3.68
N GLN A 146 -8.41 -1.48 4.31
CA GLN A 146 -8.16 -1.92 5.69
C GLN A 146 -9.06 -1.19 6.68
N MET A 147 -9.22 0.14 6.55
CA MET A 147 -10.13 0.94 7.38
C MET A 147 -11.58 0.47 7.25
N LYS A 148 -12.07 0.23 6.02
CA LYS A 148 -13.42 -0.29 5.79
C LYS A 148 -13.62 -1.68 6.41
N GLN A 149 -12.60 -2.54 6.35
CA GLN A 149 -12.66 -3.86 6.97
C GLN A 149 -12.74 -3.78 8.50
N LEU A 150 -11.99 -2.85 9.11
CA LEU A 150 -12.05 -2.59 10.55
C LEU A 150 -13.43 -2.04 10.96
N GLU A 151 -14.00 -1.13 10.18
CA GLU A 151 -15.34 -0.58 10.43
C GLU A 151 -16.44 -1.63 10.31
N ALA A 152 -16.36 -2.50 9.31
CA ALA A 152 -17.27 -3.63 9.16
C ALA A 152 -17.20 -4.60 10.35
N LYS A 153 -15.99 -4.85 10.89
CA LYS A 153 -15.81 -5.62 12.13
C LYS A 153 -16.49 -4.93 13.32
N HIS A 154 -16.27 -3.63 13.49
CA HIS A 154 -16.88 -2.84 14.58
C HIS A 154 -18.41 -2.85 14.52
N GLU A 155 -18.99 -2.81 13.32
CA GLU A 155 -20.44 -2.90 13.13
C GLU A 155 -21.00 -4.27 13.53
N ARG A 156 -20.29 -5.36 13.17
CA ARG A 156 -20.68 -6.72 13.57
C ARG A 156 -20.63 -6.89 15.09
N GLU A 157 -19.53 -6.48 15.73
CA GLU A 157 -19.37 -6.54 17.18
C GLU A 157 -20.48 -5.76 17.92
N LEU A 158 -20.89 -4.60 17.38
CA LEU A 158 -21.99 -3.80 17.94
C LEU A 158 -23.34 -4.54 17.84
N LYS A 159 -23.64 -5.16 16.69
CA LYS A 159 -24.87 -5.94 16.51
C LYS A 159 -24.90 -7.16 17.43
N GLU A 160 -23.78 -7.85 17.59
CA GLU A 160 -23.62 -8.98 18.51
C GLU A 160 -23.83 -8.55 19.97
N MET A 161 -23.20 -7.44 20.39
CA MET A 161 -23.38 -6.87 21.73
C MET A 161 -24.84 -6.54 22.00
N ASN A 162 -25.52 -5.83 21.10
CA ASN A 162 -26.93 -5.48 21.26
C ASN A 162 -27.82 -6.74 21.37
N THR A 163 -27.53 -7.75 20.55
CA THR A 163 -28.24 -9.04 20.61
C THR A 163 -28.03 -9.74 21.96
N ARG A 164 -26.80 -9.74 22.48
CA ARG A 164 -26.48 -10.29 23.82
C ARG A 164 -27.20 -9.52 24.93
N GLN A 165 -27.24 -8.20 24.87
CA GLN A 165 -27.96 -7.37 25.85
C GLN A 165 -29.47 -7.65 25.85
N ALA A 166 -30.08 -7.82 24.66
CA ALA A 166 -31.49 -8.21 24.54
C ALA A 166 -31.77 -9.58 25.17
N LYS A 167 -30.91 -10.58 24.91
CA LYS A 167 -31.00 -11.92 25.53
C LYS A 167 -30.93 -11.83 27.06
N ILE A 168 -29.94 -11.12 27.61
CA ILE A 168 -29.78 -10.92 29.05
C ILE A 168 -31.02 -10.28 29.68
N SER A 169 -31.64 -9.30 29.00
CA SER A 169 -32.85 -8.63 29.49
C SER A 169 -34.06 -9.58 29.59
N VAL A 170 -34.23 -10.44 28.58
CA VAL A 170 -35.28 -11.48 28.56
C VAL A 170 -35.02 -12.54 29.63
N GLU A 171 -33.79 -13.05 29.72
CA GLU A 171 -33.37 -14.04 30.71
C GLU A 171 -33.54 -13.53 32.14
N THR A 172 -33.15 -12.28 32.40
CA THR A 172 -33.35 -11.62 33.70
C THR A 172 -34.83 -11.63 34.12
N SER A 173 -35.73 -11.35 33.17
CA SER A 173 -37.17 -11.33 33.43
C SER A 173 -37.70 -12.74 33.73
N LYS A 174 -37.24 -13.75 32.97
CA LYS A 174 -37.58 -15.17 33.19
C LYS A 174 -37.04 -15.68 34.53
N GLU A 175 -35.81 -15.35 34.89
CA GLU A 175 -35.19 -15.74 36.15
C GLU A 175 -35.98 -15.23 37.36
N VAL A 176 -36.37 -13.95 37.38
CA VAL A 176 -37.14 -13.37 38.50
C VAL A 176 -38.55 -13.96 38.58
N ALA A 177 -39.18 -14.24 37.43
CA ALA A 177 -40.50 -14.86 37.39
C ALA A 177 -40.47 -16.30 37.94
N ASN A 178 -39.44 -17.07 37.61
CA ASN A 178 -39.27 -18.47 38.00
C ASN A 178 -38.63 -18.65 39.39
N ASP A 179 -38.19 -17.57 40.03
CA ASP A 179 -37.62 -17.61 41.37
C ASP A 179 -38.69 -17.99 42.41
N LYS A 180 -38.53 -19.18 42.99
CA LYS A 180 -39.43 -19.74 44.00
C LYS A 180 -39.21 -19.14 45.40
N THR A 181 -38.11 -18.43 45.61
CA THR A 181 -37.82 -17.77 46.89
C THR A 181 -38.63 -16.50 47.09
N LEU A 182 -39.07 -15.86 45.99
CA LEU A 182 -39.90 -14.66 45.99
C LEU A 182 -41.38 -15.06 46.00
N LYS A 183 -42.04 -14.90 47.16
CA LYS A 183 -43.38 -15.48 47.40
C LYS A 183 -44.51 -14.57 46.94
N THR A 184 -44.28 -13.25 46.86
CA THR A 184 -45.30 -12.27 46.49
C THR A 184 -44.99 -11.59 45.16
N LYS A 185 -46.04 -11.14 44.46
CA LYS A 185 -45.90 -10.36 43.22
C LYS A 185 -45.09 -9.08 43.46
N GLN A 186 -45.34 -8.38 44.57
CA GLN A 186 -44.65 -7.14 44.93
C GLN A 186 -43.14 -7.36 45.12
N GLU A 187 -42.75 -8.51 45.70
CA GLU A 187 -41.35 -8.86 45.89
C GLU A 187 -40.65 -9.18 44.56
N LYS A 188 -41.31 -9.93 43.66
CA LYS A 188 -40.84 -10.17 42.28
C LYS A 188 -40.68 -8.86 41.50
N ASP A 189 -41.66 -7.97 41.57
CA ASP A 189 -41.62 -6.68 40.89
C ASP A 189 -40.49 -5.78 41.43
N ARG A 190 -40.28 -5.76 42.75
CA ARG A 190 -39.17 -5.04 43.38
C ARG A 190 -37.82 -5.59 42.87
N ARG A 191 -37.65 -6.91 42.87
CA ARG A 191 -36.41 -7.57 42.43
C ARG A 191 -36.16 -7.35 40.94
N LEU A 192 -37.20 -7.38 40.12
CA LEU A 192 -37.10 -7.12 38.68
C LEU A 192 -36.65 -5.69 38.40
N ARG A 193 -37.18 -4.68 39.11
CA ARG A 193 -36.75 -3.28 38.95
C ARG A 193 -35.27 -3.10 39.30
N GLU A 194 -34.83 -3.68 40.41
CA GLU A 194 -33.43 -3.64 40.84
C GLU A 194 -32.50 -4.29 39.80
N LYS A 195 -32.82 -5.51 39.33
CA LYS A 195 -32.02 -6.17 38.29
C LYS A 195 -32.01 -5.39 36.97
N LYS A 196 -33.15 -4.81 36.55
CA LYS A 196 -33.22 -3.97 35.34
C LYS A 196 -32.33 -2.73 35.46
N GLN A 197 -32.34 -2.06 36.60
CA GLN A 197 -31.46 -0.91 36.86
C GLN A 197 -29.98 -1.31 36.78
N ASN A 198 -29.61 -2.44 37.40
CA ASN A 198 -28.24 -2.97 37.34
C ASN A 198 -27.82 -3.34 35.91
N ASN A 199 -28.72 -3.96 35.14
CA ASN A 199 -28.47 -4.29 33.74
C ASN A 199 -28.25 -3.04 32.88
N ILE A 200 -29.05 -1.98 33.06
CA ILE A 200 -28.87 -0.70 32.35
C ILE A 200 -27.48 -0.13 32.63
N LYS A 201 -27.06 -0.10 33.90
CA LYS A 201 -25.72 0.37 34.26
C LYS A 201 -24.63 -0.46 33.56
N LYS A 202 -24.74 -1.79 33.63
CA LYS A 202 -23.79 -2.71 32.99
C LYS A 202 -23.71 -2.50 31.47
N PHE A 203 -24.85 -2.36 30.79
CA PHE A 203 -24.92 -2.15 29.34
C PHE A 203 -24.29 -0.81 28.93
N MET A 204 -24.45 0.23 29.75
CA MET A 204 -23.79 1.53 29.53
C MET A 204 -22.27 1.42 29.67
N ASP A 205 -21.79 0.73 30.70
CA ASP A 205 -20.35 0.51 30.93
C ASP A 205 -19.72 -0.37 29.84
N GLU A 206 -20.43 -1.42 29.39
CA GLU A 206 -20.03 -2.26 28.25
C GLU A 206 -19.91 -1.42 26.97
N LYS A 207 -20.92 -0.59 26.66
CA LYS A 207 -20.90 0.31 25.49
C LYS A 207 -19.73 1.30 25.56
N LYS A 208 -19.50 1.93 26.72
CA LYS A 208 -18.38 2.86 26.93
C LYS A 208 -17.04 2.17 26.68
N THR A 209 -16.86 0.97 27.24
CA THR A 209 -15.64 0.18 27.07
C THR A 209 -15.42 -0.19 25.61
N GLN A 210 -16.48 -0.62 24.91
CA GLN A 210 -16.42 -0.99 23.49
C GLN A 210 -16.06 0.22 22.62
N THR A 211 -16.62 1.40 22.86
CA THR A 211 -16.26 2.63 22.13
C THR A 211 -14.79 3.01 22.36
N ILE A 212 -14.29 2.93 23.59
CA ILE A 212 -12.87 3.19 23.88
C ILE A 212 -11.97 2.18 23.15
N LYS A 213 -12.36 0.91 23.11
CA LYS A 213 -11.64 -0.15 22.38
C LYS A 213 -11.59 0.16 20.88
N GLN A 214 -12.74 0.47 20.27
CA GLN A 214 -12.82 0.79 18.83
C GLN A 214 -11.98 2.01 18.46
N ASN A 215 -12.01 3.06 19.27
CA ASN A 215 -11.18 4.26 19.06
C ASN A 215 -9.68 3.93 19.13
N ARG A 216 -9.27 3.10 20.11
CA ARG A 216 -7.86 2.65 20.22
C ARG A 216 -7.44 1.79 19.03
N GLU A 217 -8.32 0.92 18.53
CA GLU A 217 -8.03 0.11 17.34
C GLU A 217 -7.86 1.00 16.09
N LYS A 218 -8.75 1.98 15.88
CA LYS A 218 -8.64 2.93 14.77
C LYS A 218 -7.35 3.76 14.84
N GLU A 219 -7.02 4.28 16.02
CA GLU A 219 -5.81 5.09 16.20
C GLU A 219 -4.54 4.28 15.94
N LYS A 220 -4.46 3.04 16.45
CA LYS A 220 -3.32 2.15 16.18
C LYS A 220 -3.14 1.86 14.70
N LEU A 221 -4.24 1.62 13.98
CA LEU A 221 -4.19 1.37 12.55
C LEU A 221 -3.72 2.63 11.80
N LYS A 222 -4.25 3.80 12.16
CA LYS A 222 -3.85 5.09 11.58
C LYS A 222 -2.35 5.37 11.78
N VAL A 223 -1.82 5.19 12.98
CA VAL A 223 -0.38 5.36 13.25
C VAL A 223 0.47 4.42 12.40
N THR A 224 -0.01 3.19 12.17
CA THR A 224 0.68 2.23 11.30
C THR A 224 0.65 2.68 9.84
N HIS A 225 -0.49 3.19 9.38
CA HIS A 225 -0.65 3.76 8.04
C HIS A 225 0.24 4.97 7.81
N ASP A 226 0.31 5.90 8.77
CA ASP A 226 1.14 7.09 8.70
C ASP A 226 2.63 6.73 8.57
N LYS A 227 3.10 5.73 9.35
CA LYS A 227 4.48 5.23 9.26
C LYS A 227 4.78 4.57 7.90
N GLN A 228 3.86 3.79 7.36
CA GLN A 228 4.00 3.17 6.04
C GLN A 228 4.10 4.23 4.92
N VAL A 229 3.33 5.31 5.01
CA VAL A 229 3.40 6.42 4.05
C VAL A 229 4.74 7.15 4.14
N GLU A 230 5.25 7.39 5.36
CA GLU A 230 6.56 8.01 5.56
C GLU A 230 7.70 7.14 5.00
N GLU A 231 7.68 5.83 5.25
CA GLU A 231 8.67 4.88 4.73
C GLU A 231 8.63 4.81 3.20
N LEU A 232 7.44 4.68 2.60
CA LEU A 232 7.27 4.71 1.14
C LEU A 232 7.79 6.02 0.54
N GLY A 233 7.54 7.15 1.20
CA GLY A 233 8.05 8.46 0.77
C GLY A 233 9.58 8.49 0.69
N LYS A 234 10.25 8.01 1.74
CA LYS A 234 11.72 7.94 1.79
C LYS A 234 12.29 7.03 0.70
N ASP A 235 11.69 5.85 0.51
CA ASP A 235 12.15 4.90 -0.50
C ASP A 235 12.02 5.47 -1.92
N ILE A 236 10.91 6.15 -2.21
CA ILE A 236 10.69 6.83 -3.48
C ILE A 236 11.70 7.97 -3.68
N ASP A 237 11.92 8.81 -2.67
CA ASP A 237 12.83 9.94 -2.78
C ASP A 237 14.28 9.48 -2.99
N ASN A 238 14.72 8.43 -2.28
CA ASN A 238 16.02 7.79 -2.48
C ASN A 238 16.20 7.25 -3.91
N LEU A 239 15.17 6.61 -4.48
CA LEU A 239 15.21 6.13 -5.85
C LEU A 239 15.34 7.29 -6.84
N ILE A 240 14.59 8.36 -6.65
CA ILE A 240 14.66 9.55 -7.52
C ILE A 240 16.05 10.20 -7.44
N GLU A 241 16.63 10.30 -6.25
CA GLU A 241 17.96 10.86 -6.04
C GLU A 241 19.05 10.05 -6.75
N MET A 242 18.99 8.71 -6.67
CA MET A 242 19.88 7.81 -7.41
C MET A 242 19.86 8.09 -8.92
N TYR A 243 18.68 8.20 -9.54
CA TYR A 243 18.58 8.49 -10.97
C TYR A 243 19.07 9.89 -11.36
N LYS A 244 18.88 10.89 -10.49
CA LYS A 244 19.43 12.23 -10.73
C LYS A 244 20.96 12.24 -10.68
N MET A 245 21.55 11.44 -9.78
CA MET A 245 23.00 11.26 -9.72
C MET A 245 23.52 10.56 -10.97
N GLU A 246 22.90 9.46 -11.40
CA GLU A 246 23.27 8.76 -12.65
C GLU A 246 23.21 9.69 -13.87
N GLU A 247 22.18 10.53 -13.98
CA GLU A 247 22.06 11.52 -15.06
C GLU A 247 23.22 12.53 -15.07
N SER A 248 23.56 13.06 -13.89
CA SER A 248 24.65 14.03 -13.71
C SER A 248 26.02 13.43 -14.01
N GLU A 249 26.29 12.21 -13.56
CA GLU A 249 27.54 11.49 -13.85
C GLU A 249 27.69 11.23 -15.34
N PHE A 250 26.59 10.85 -16.00
CA PHE A 250 26.60 10.56 -17.43
C PHE A 250 26.76 11.84 -18.28
N ASP A 251 26.27 13.00 -17.82
CA ASP A 251 26.41 14.30 -18.52
C ASP A 251 27.89 14.70 -18.59
N MET A 252 28.60 14.47 -17.48
CA MET A 252 30.04 14.70 -17.38
C MET A 252 30.85 13.76 -18.27
N ALA A 253 30.41 12.51 -18.45
CA ALA A 253 31.06 11.53 -19.33
C ALA A 253 30.96 11.88 -20.83
N SER A 254 29.86 12.49 -21.28
CA SER A 254 29.60 12.74 -22.72
C SER A 254 30.47 13.79 -23.40
N LYS A 255 31.20 14.62 -22.63
CA LYS A 255 32.23 15.49 -23.21
C LYS A 255 33.38 14.71 -23.86
N ALA A 256 33.47 13.40 -23.63
CA ALA A 256 34.56 12.55 -24.10
C ALA A 256 34.24 11.63 -25.29
N GLU A 257 32.99 11.56 -25.79
CA GLU A 257 32.64 10.64 -26.88
C GLU A 257 32.70 11.32 -28.25
N PHE A 258 33.78 11.08 -28.99
CA PHE A 258 33.86 11.31 -30.44
C PHE A 258 33.40 10.06 -31.20
N LEU A 259 32.73 10.25 -32.34
CA LEU A 259 32.45 9.17 -33.27
C LEU A 259 33.79 8.70 -33.88
N ALA A 260 34.18 7.46 -33.60
CA ALA A 260 35.29 6.78 -34.26
C ALA A 260 34.81 6.03 -35.51
#